data_AF-A0A1F7FDN8-F1
#
_entry.id   AF-A0A1F7FDN8-F1
#
_cell.length_a   1.000
_cell.length_b   1.000
_cell.length_c   1.000
_cell.angle_alpha   90.00
_cell.angle_beta   90.00
_cell.angle_gamma   90.00
#
_symmetry.space_group_name_H-M   'P 1'
#
loop_
_entity.id
_entity.type
_entity.pdbx_description
1 polymer ?
#
loop_
_entity_poly.entity_id
_entity_poly.type
_entity_poly.pdbx_seq_one_letter_code
_entity_poly.pdbx_strand_id
1 'polypeptide(L)'
;MFSLAITISAAEIDWDKLQDKAKEYTDKNSGKNINVGGKSVNVSIPSQPTGRSIDSSEQSVSESDQRYISVHMKLANRHFSRKNYQRAVEEVELVFERQPDHGGGRFMRAVIAARLKEHDNAWHNISIARDKDPENPKIKSFIEKLKTVAPEPEKTVGVAGIFRPLPVSASEKACDVIERLLKDQSSQNITSIDIDEYVTEGNSVWVTIKINCSSVVQKANIAAVLEKAAGGRVEILSGPPPQGEEKLLNLKFEIAGMPVENKQVKPVSDLREFVKLIAEETDIAISDTEERDAENKILETTYDIAVRDFKSLNDFLRKMSPYAHKFRVASLKLAYITGSQTLIWRCKVQVFYQMS
;
A
#
# COMPACT_ATOMS: atom_id res chain seq x y z
N MET A 1 19.84 -39.06 -4.36
CA MET A 1 19.08 -37.87 -3.93
C MET A 1 20.13 -36.84 -3.53
N PHE A 2 20.62 -36.07 -4.50
CA PHE A 2 21.71 -35.12 -4.31
C PHE A 2 21.10 -33.75 -4.00
N SER A 3 21.30 -33.28 -2.76
CA SER A 3 21.02 -31.90 -2.35
C SER A 3 22.13 -31.02 -2.90
N LEU A 4 21.84 -30.23 -3.94
CA LEU A 4 22.73 -29.14 -4.36
C LEU A 4 22.26 -27.87 -3.65
N ALA A 5 22.82 -27.60 -2.47
CA ALA A 5 22.70 -26.29 -1.85
C ALA A 5 23.56 -25.31 -2.66
N ILE A 6 22.93 -24.49 -3.51
CA ILE A 6 23.61 -23.32 -4.07
C ILE A 6 23.56 -22.25 -2.99
N THR A 7 24.51 -22.31 -2.04
CA THR A 7 24.85 -21.15 -1.22
C THR A 7 25.52 -20.14 -2.14
N ILE A 8 24.77 -19.16 -2.62
CA ILE A 8 25.36 -17.93 -3.14
C ILE A 8 25.91 -17.20 -1.92
N SER A 9 27.23 -17.26 -1.74
CA SER A 9 27.95 -16.44 -0.77
C SER A 9 27.53 -15.00 -0.95
N ALA A 10 27.13 -14.34 0.15
CA ALA A 10 26.88 -12.91 0.21
C ALA A 10 27.98 -12.16 -0.55
N ALA A 11 27.66 -11.70 -1.75
CA ALA A 11 28.49 -10.72 -2.43
C ALA A 11 28.40 -9.46 -1.57
N GLU A 12 29.55 -8.98 -1.09
CA GLU A 12 29.65 -7.72 -0.37
C GLU A 12 28.83 -6.67 -1.10
N ILE A 13 27.84 -6.15 -0.38
CA ILE A 13 26.92 -5.15 -0.87
C ILE A 13 27.75 -3.93 -1.29
N ASP A 14 27.73 -3.59 -2.59
CA ASP A 14 28.30 -2.35 -3.12
C ASP A 14 27.37 -1.19 -2.77
N TRP A 15 27.40 -0.82 -1.48
CA TRP A 15 26.59 0.24 -0.89
C TRP A 15 26.86 1.61 -1.54
N ASP A 16 28.05 1.79 -2.13
CA ASP A 16 28.44 3.03 -2.80
C ASP A 16 27.65 3.26 -4.10
N LYS A 17 27.42 2.22 -4.91
CA LYS A 17 26.56 2.33 -6.11
C LYS A 17 25.09 2.63 -5.80
N LEU A 18 24.57 2.10 -4.70
CA LEU A 18 23.20 2.36 -4.26
C LEU A 18 23.05 3.77 -3.69
N GLN A 19 24.10 4.27 -3.03
CA GLN A 19 24.21 5.62 -2.51
C GLN A 19 24.26 6.65 -3.64
N ASP A 20 25.01 6.39 -4.70
CA ASP A 20 25.10 7.30 -5.84
C ASP A 20 23.76 7.45 -6.57
N LYS A 21 23.01 6.36 -6.73
CA LYS A 21 21.63 6.43 -7.24
C LYS A 21 20.73 7.24 -6.32
N ALA A 22 20.76 7.00 -5.01
CA ALA A 22 19.94 7.73 -4.04
C ALA A 22 20.27 9.24 -3.99
N LYS A 23 21.54 9.61 -4.16
CA LYS A 23 22.01 11.01 -4.21
C LYS A 23 21.62 11.74 -5.49
N GLU A 24 21.65 11.05 -6.64
CA GLU A 24 21.19 11.61 -7.92
C GLU A 24 19.72 12.06 -7.89
N TYR A 25 18.91 11.44 -7.02
CA TYR A 25 17.51 11.80 -6.79
C TYR A 25 17.32 13.02 -5.87
N THR A 26 18.23 13.28 -4.93
CA THR A 26 18.17 14.47 -4.06
C THR A 26 18.51 15.76 -4.82
N ASP A 27 19.51 15.73 -5.69
CA ASP A 27 20.00 16.94 -6.37
C ASP A 27 19.05 17.46 -7.46
N LYS A 28 18.16 16.63 -7.99
CA LYS A 28 17.17 17.03 -9.00
C LYS A 28 15.97 17.81 -8.43
N ASN A 29 15.73 17.79 -7.11
CA ASN A 29 14.57 18.44 -6.48
C ASN A 29 14.92 19.46 -5.38
N SER A 30 16.17 19.61 -4.97
CA SER A 30 16.58 20.64 -4.00
C SER A 30 17.07 21.91 -4.70
N GLY A 31 16.16 22.85 -4.95
CA GLY A 31 16.51 24.22 -5.30
C GLY A 31 17.27 24.92 -4.17
N LYS A 32 18.46 25.44 -4.50
CA LYS A 32 19.29 26.42 -3.77
C LYS A 32 19.54 26.18 -2.27
N ASN A 33 20.72 25.65 -1.96
CA ASN A 33 21.34 25.80 -0.64
C ASN A 33 21.82 27.24 -0.41
N ILE A 34 21.37 27.84 0.69
CA ILE A 34 21.94 29.06 1.26
C ILE A 34 23.17 28.65 2.07
N ASN A 35 24.29 29.29 1.77
CA ASN A 35 25.54 29.14 2.50
C ASN A 35 25.45 29.95 3.81
N VAL A 36 25.55 29.31 4.97
CA VAL A 36 25.78 30.01 6.26
C VAL A 36 26.91 29.31 7.01
N GLY A 37 27.87 30.13 7.43
CA GLY A 37 29.23 29.75 7.77
C GLY A 37 29.46 28.91 9.03
N GLY A 38 30.64 28.30 8.99
CA GLY A 38 31.47 27.74 10.05
C GLY A 38 30.89 27.63 11.46
N LYS A 39 30.33 26.45 11.75
CA LYS A 39 30.49 25.68 12.99
C LYS A 39 30.20 24.22 12.65
N SER A 40 31.21 23.36 12.72
CA SER A 40 31.02 21.92 12.55
C SER A 40 30.28 21.36 13.76
N VAL A 41 28.95 21.29 13.65
CA VAL A 41 28.13 20.52 14.58
C VAL A 41 28.40 19.06 14.27
N ASN A 42 29.06 18.34 15.19
CA ASN A 42 29.27 16.91 15.06
C ASN A 42 27.94 16.22 15.38
N VAL A 43 27.09 16.07 14.36
CA VAL A 43 25.78 15.42 14.49
C VAL A 43 26.01 13.91 14.50
N SER A 44 26.10 13.31 15.69
CA SER A 44 26.07 11.85 15.82
C SER A 44 24.66 11.36 15.47
N ILE A 45 24.51 10.68 14.34
CA ILE A 45 23.24 10.09 13.90
C ILE A 45 22.99 8.84 14.76
N PRO A 46 21.81 8.66 15.39
CA PRO A 46 21.48 7.46 16.15
C PRO A 46 21.59 6.20 15.29
N SER A 47 22.00 5.08 15.90
CA SER A 47 22.15 3.79 15.21
C SER A 47 20.80 3.16 14.80
N GLN A 48 19.69 3.54 15.45
CA GLN A 48 18.35 3.07 15.13
C GLN A 48 17.31 4.19 15.20
N PRO A 49 16.35 4.24 14.26
CA PRO A 49 15.22 5.17 14.31
C PRO A 49 14.34 4.96 15.55
N THR A 50 13.88 6.06 16.14
CA THR A 50 12.95 6.05 17.29
C THR A 50 11.52 6.42 16.89
N GLY A 51 11.22 6.52 15.61
CA GLY A 51 9.91 6.89 15.10
C GLY A 51 10.02 7.65 13.80
N ARG A 52 8.89 8.10 13.28
CA ARG A 52 8.80 8.84 12.02
C ARG A 52 7.81 9.98 12.13
N SER A 53 8.01 11.02 11.32
CA SER A 53 6.99 12.03 11.11
C SER A 53 5.83 11.42 10.31
N ILE A 54 4.61 11.73 10.71
CA ILE A 54 3.40 11.39 9.96
C ILE A 54 2.88 12.70 9.40
N ASP A 55 3.10 12.90 8.10
CA ASP A 55 2.53 14.04 7.42
C ASP A 55 1.05 13.77 7.16
N SER A 56 0.21 14.43 7.96
CA SER A 56 -1.24 14.42 7.82
C SER A 56 -1.76 15.68 7.13
N SER A 57 -0.89 16.51 6.55
CA SER A 57 -1.33 17.71 5.85
C SER A 57 -2.13 17.32 4.60
N GLU A 58 -3.21 18.06 4.34
CA GLU A 58 -3.94 17.88 3.09
C GLU A 58 -3.00 18.25 1.94
N GLN A 59 -2.78 17.30 1.04
CA GLN A 59 -1.92 17.52 -0.11
C GLN A 59 -2.55 18.61 -0.99
N SER A 60 -1.93 19.79 -1.00
CA SER A 60 -2.41 20.91 -1.81
C SER A 60 -2.21 20.59 -3.29
N VAL A 61 -3.29 20.56 -4.05
CA VAL A 61 -3.24 20.33 -5.50
C VAL A 61 -2.77 21.61 -6.19
N SER A 62 -1.63 21.57 -6.85
CA SER A 62 -1.06 22.73 -7.57
C SER A 62 -1.98 23.21 -8.70
N GLU A 63 -1.86 24.46 -9.15
CA GLU A 63 -2.63 24.94 -10.30
C GLU A 63 -2.41 24.09 -11.57
N SER A 64 -1.19 23.58 -11.75
CA SER A 64 -0.86 22.70 -12.87
C SER A 64 -1.61 21.38 -12.77
N ASP A 65 -1.66 20.79 -11.58
CA ASP A 65 -2.40 19.55 -11.33
C ASP A 65 -3.90 19.76 -11.47
N GLN A 66 -4.44 20.90 -11.02
CA GLN A 66 -5.85 21.26 -11.24
C GLN A 66 -6.19 21.35 -12.73
N ARG A 67 -5.31 21.93 -13.56
CA ARG A 67 -5.48 21.96 -15.02
C ARG A 67 -5.44 20.55 -15.61
N TYR A 68 -4.50 19.72 -15.19
CA TYR A 68 -4.38 18.32 -15.61
C TYR A 68 -5.67 17.54 -15.28
N ILE A 69 -6.12 17.61 -14.03
CA ILE A 69 -7.38 17.00 -13.58
C ILE A 69 -8.56 17.47 -14.44
N SER A 70 -8.68 18.77 -14.69
CA SER A 70 -9.76 19.35 -15.50
C SER A 70 -9.78 18.81 -16.93
N VAL A 71 -8.61 18.65 -17.56
CA VAL A 71 -8.49 18.09 -18.92
C VAL A 71 -8.94 16.64 -18.94
N HIS A 72 -8.39 15.80 -18.05
CA HIS A 72 -8.70 14.38 -18.01
C HIS A 72 -10.15 14.11 -17.61
N MET A 73 -10.73 14.92 -16.71
CA MET A 73 -12.17 14.86 -16.41
C MET A 73 -13.04 15.18 -17.64
N LYS A 74 -12.65 16.14 -18.49
CA LYS A 74 -13.39 16.44 -19.73
C LYS A 74 -13.29 15.30 -20.75
N LEU A 75 -12.10 14.69 -20.89
CA LEU A 75 -11.88 13.55 -21.77
C LEU A 75 -12.67 12.32 -21.30
N ALA A 76 -12.63 12.02 -20.01
CA ALA A 76 -13.40 10.93 -19.42
C ALA A 76 -14.91 11.11 -19.64
N ASN A 77 -15.45 12.31 -19.42
CA ASN A 77 -16.86 12.62 -19.71
C ASN A 77 -17.21 12.42 -21.19
N ARG A 78 -16.32 12.83 -22.10
CA ARG A 78 -16.49 12.61 -23.55
C ARG A 78 -16.54 11.12 -23.88
N HIS A 79 -15.59 10.32 -23.38
CA HIS A 79 -15.57 8.88 -23.58
C HIS A 79 -16.81 8.19 -22.98
N PHE A 80 -17.21 8.60 -21.78
CA PHE A 80 -18.42 8.12 -21.12
C PHE A 80 -19.69 8.40 -21.94
N SER A 81 -19.83 9.61 -22.48
CA SER A 81 -20.98 9.98 -23.33
C SER A 81 -21.08 9.12 -24.60
N ARG A 82 -19.94 8.65 -25.11
CA ARG A 82 -19.82 7.73 -26.24
C ARG A 82 -19.93 6.25 -25.85
N LYS A 83 -20.26 5.96 -24.57
CA LYS A 83 -20.28 4.62 -23.98
C LYS A 83 -18.95 3.85 -24.07
N ASN A 84 -17.84 4.56 -24.27
CA ASN A 84 -16.51 3.96 -24.21
C ASN A 84 -16.01 3.98 -22.76
N TYR A 85 -16.52 3.03 -21.97
CA TYR A 85 -16.26 2.99 -20.53
C TYR A 85 -14.81 2.70 -20.19
N GLN A 86 -14.14 1.84 -20.96
CA GLN A 86 -12.72 1.51 -20.75
C GLN A 86 -11.83 2.76 -20.83
N ARG A 87 -11.96 3.54 -21.91
CA ARG A 87 -11.23 4.81 -22.05
C ARG A 87 -11.63 5.83 -20.99
N ALA A 88 -12.91 5.90 -20.62
CA ALA A 88 -13.34 6.81 -19.57
C ALA A 88 -12.71 6.47 -18.21
N VAL A 89 -12.52 5.18 -17.92
CA VAL A 89 -11.80 4.71 -16.73
C VAL A 89 -10.34 5.10 -16.79
N GLU A 90 -9.64 4.84 -17.90
CA GLU A 90 -8.23 5.21 -18.06
C GLU A 90 -7.99 6.70 -17.79
N GLU A 91 -8.85 7.56 -18.34
CA GLU A 91 -8.79 9.02 -18.09
C GLU A 91 -9.10 9.39 -16.63
N VAL A 92 -9.95 8.62 -15.94
CA VAL A 92 -10.22 8.81 -14.50
C VAL A 92 -9.05 8.37 -13.63
N GLU A 93 -8.35 7.30 -14.00
CA GLU A 93 -7.16 6.85 -13.26
C GLU A 93 -6.06 7.93 -13.29
N LEU A 94 -5.89 8.63 -14.42
CA LEU A 94 -4.98 9.78 -14.52
C LEU A 94 -5.37 10.92 -13.57
N VAL A 95 -6.67 11.15 -13.34
CA VAL A 95 -7.13 12.11 -12.32
C VAL A 95 -6.70 11.66 -10.92
N PHE A 96 -6.79 10.37 -10.62
CA PHE A 96 -6.41 9.81 -9.31
C PHE A 96 -4.91 9.85 -9.05
N GLU A 97 -4.07 9.86 -10.09
CA GLU A 97 -2.63 10.07 -9.90
C GLU A 97 -2.29 11.43 -9.27
N ARG A 98 -3.12 12.46 -9.49
CA ARG A 98 -2.91 13.80 -8.94
C ARG A 98 -3.75 14.05 -7.69
N GLN A 99 -4.97 13.55 -7.68
CA GLN A 99 -5.87 13.67 -6.55
C GLN A 99 -6.66 12.36 -6.37
N PRO A 100 -6.15 11.42 -5.55
CA PRO A 100 -6.75 10.10 -5.38
C PRO A 100 -8.18 10.11 -4.83
N ASP A 101 -8.56 11.15 -4.08
CA ASP A 101 -9.89 11.33 -3.48
C ASP A 101 -10.81 12.26 -4.28
N HIS A 102 -10.45 12.61 -5.53
CA HIS A 102 -11.18 13.61 -6.32
C HIS A 102 -12.66 13.22 -6.50
N GLY A 103 -13.56 13.99 -5.86
CA GLY A 103 -14.98 13.65 -5.74
C GLY A 103 -15.69 13.45 -7.08
N GLY A 104 -15.42 14.29 -8.07
CA GLY A 104 -16.01 14.15 -9.42
C GLY A 104 -15.53 12.90 -10.16
N GLY A 105 -14.25 12.54 -9.99
CA GLY A 105 -13.65 11.35 -10.60
C GLY A 105 -14.20 10.08 -9.96
N ARG A 106 -14.29 10.06 -8.62
CA ARG A 106 -14.91 8.98 -7.84
C ARG A 106 -16.38 8.79 -8.20
N PHE A 107 -17.16 9.87 -8.31
CA PHE A 107 -18.55 9.80 -8.79
C PHE A 107 -18.65 9.17 -10.19
N MET A 108 -17.81 9.61 -11.14
CA MET A 108 -17.80 9.05 -12.49
C MET A 108 -17.40 7.56 -12.51
N ARG A 109 -16.38 7.16 -11.72
CA ARG A 109 -15.98 5.75 -11.57
C ARG A 109 -17.12 4.91 -11.03
N ALA A 110 -17.86 5.42 -10.04
CA ALA A 110 -19.02 4.74 -9.48
C ALA A 110 -20.14 4.54 -10.52
N VAL A 111 -20.45 5.57 -11.31
CA VAL A 111 -21.44 5.49 -12.39
C VAL A 111 -21.02 4.48 -13.45
N ILE A 112 -19.75 4.49 -13.86
CA ILE A 112 -19.22 3.52 -14.84
C ILE A 112 -19.33 2.10 -14.28
N ALA A 113 -18.85 1.87 -13.06
CA ALA A 113 -18.91 0.57 -12.39
C ALA A 113 -20.34 0.03 -12.30
N ALA A 114 -21.31 0.87 -11.90
CA ALA A 114 -22.72 0.46 -11.86
C ALA A 114 -23.28 0.07 -13.23
N ARG A 115 -22.86 0.74 -14.32
CA ARG A 115 -23.24 0.36 -15.69
C ARG A 115 -22.60 -0.95 -16.15
N LEU A 116 -21.41 -1.26 -15.64
CA LEU A 116 -20.74 -2.54 -15.84
C LEU A 116 -21.22 -3.63 -14.87
N LYS A 117 -22.21 -3.32 -14.01
CA LYS A 117 -22.74 -4.21 -12.95
C LYS A 117 -21.71 -4.61 -11.89
N GLU A 118 -20.65 -3.81 -11.74
CA GLU A 118 -19.64 -3.94 -10.68
C GLU A 118 -20.11 -3.19 -9.43
N HIS A 119 -21.13 -3.72 -8.75
CA HIS A 119 -21.83 -2.99 -7.68
C HIS A 119 -20.93 -2.68 -6.47
N ASP A 120 -20.02 -3.57 -6.08
CA ASP A 120 -19.07 -3.32 -4.97
C ASP A 120 -18.12 -2.15 -5.30
N ASN A 121 -17.63 -2.11 -6.54
CA ASN A 121 -16.78 -1.04 -7.04
C ASN A 121 -17.55 0.29 -7.13
N ALA A 122 -18.83 0.22 -7.51
CA ALA A 122 -19.71 1.39 -7.49
C ALA A 122 -19.91 1.95 -6.07
N TRP A 123 -20.22 1.08 -5.10
CA TRP A 123 -20.41 1.46 -3.70
C TRP A 123 -19.13 2.01 -3.07
N HIS A 124 -17.98 1.41 -3.36
CA HIS A 124 -16.70 1.90 -2.90
C HIS A 124 -16.45 3.35 -3.39
N ASN A 125 -16.59 3.61 -4.69
CA ASN A 125 -16.29 4.94 -5.22
C ASN A 125 -17.35 5.99 -4.86
N ILE A 126 -18.64 5.63 -4.79
CA ILE A 126 -19.67 6.60 -4.41
C ILE A 126 -19.57 6.99 -2.94
N SER A 127 -19.11 6.08 -2.07
CA SER A 127 -18.88 6.40 -0.66
C SER A 127 -17.83 7.49 -0.50
N ILE A 128 -16.70 7.38 -1.22
CA ILE A 128 -15.64 8.40 -1.22
C ILE A 128 -16.16 9.73 -1.78
N ALA A 129 -16.91 9.69 -2.89
CA ALA A 129 -17.49 10.89 -3.48
C ALA A 129 -18.47 11.59 -2.52
N ARG A 130 -19.32 10.81 -1.82
CA ARG A 130 -20.26 11.29 -0.81
C ARG A 130 -19.54 11.92 0.37
N ASP A 131 -18.46 11.32 0.86
CA ASP A 131 -17.71 11.87 2.00
C ASP A 131 -17.09 13.23 1.67
N LYS A 132 -16.75 13.47 0.40
CA LYS A 132 -16.18 14.74 -0.07
C LYS A 132 -17.23 15.83 -0.31
N ASP A 133 -18.40 15.46 -0.82
CA ASP A 133 -19.51 16.40 -1.10
C ASP A 133 -20.86 15.77 -0.71
N PRO A 134 -21.20 15.73 0.59
CA PRO A 134 -22.39 15.05 1.09
C PRO A 134 -23.70 15.63 0.56
N GLU A 135 -23.71 16.92 0.24
CA GLU A 135 -24.89 17.66 -0.18
C GLU A 135 -25.14 17.65 -1.68
N ASN A 136 -24.27 16.98 -2.46
CA ASN A 136 -24.43 16.92 -3.91
C ASN A 136 -25.71 16.18 -4.34
N PRO A 137 -26.67 16.85 -5.01
CA PRO A 137 -27.93 16.22 -5.39
C PRO A 137 -27.75 15.09 -6.41
N LYS A 138 -26.70 15.12 -7.24
CA LYS A 138 -26.41 14.03 -8.19
C LYS A 138 -25.92 12.77 -7.48
N ILE A 139 -25.10 12.93 -6.45
CA ILE A 139 -24.63 11.81 -5.60
C ILE A 139 -25.82 11.19 -4.88
N LYS A 140 -26.64 12.00 -4.19
CA LYS A 140 -27.85 11.53 -3.48
C LYS A 140 -28.78 10.77 -4.45
N SER A 141 -29.10 11.35 -5.60
CA SER A 141 -29.96 10.70 -6.61
C SER A 141 -29.37 9.40 -7.15
N PHE A 142 -28.05 9.34 -7.35
CA PHE A 142 -27.39 8.12 -7.82
C PHE A 142 -27.40 7.02 -6.76
N ILE A 143 -27.13 7.35 -5.49
CA ILE A 143 -27.21 6.40 -4.37
C ILE A 143 -28.60 5.77 -4.29
N GLU A 144 -29.65 6.59 -4.34
CA GLU A 144 -31.03 6.07 -4.30
C GLU A 144 -31.34 5.13 -5.47
N LYS A 145 -30.83 5.41 -6.67
CA LYS A 145 -30.93 4.49 -7.80
C LYS A 145 -30.13 3.21 -7.59
N LEU A 146 -28.90 3.31 -7.09
CA LEU A 146 -28.02 2.17 -6.87
C LEU A 146 -28.64 1.21 -5.84
N LYS A 147 -29.25 1.72 -4.76
CA LYS A 147 -29.98 0.93 -3.75
C LYS A 147 -31.08 0.05 -4.34
N THR A 148 -31.70 0.45 -5.46
CA THR A 148 -32.76 -0.36 -6.09
C THR A 148 -32.23 -1.61 -6.79
N VAL A 149 -30.95 -1.65 -7.14
CA VAL A 149 -30.32 -2.78 -7.86
C VAL A 149 -29.28 -3.50 -7.01
N ALA A 150 -28.68 -2.84 -6.03
CA ALA A 150 -27.74 -3.42 -5.07
C ALA A 150 -27.86 -2.68 -3.73
N PRO A 151 -28.16 -3.36 -2.61
CA PRO A 151 -28.26 -2.72 -1.31
C PRO A 151 -26.93 -2.06 -0.92
N GLU A 152 -27.01 -0.99 -0.14
CA GLU A 152 -25.81 -0.32 0.39
C GLU A 152 -25.10 -1.27 1.37
N PRO A 153 -23.81 -1.57 1.17
CA PRO A 153 -23.07 -2.42 2.09
C PRO A 153 -22.80 -1.68 3.40
N GLU A 154 -22.87 -2.38 4.54
CA GLU A 154 -22.52 -1.80 5.84
C GLU A 154 -21.08 -1.26 5.87
N LYS A 155 -20.17 -1.96 5.19
CA LYS A 155 -18.77 -1.56 5.01
C LYS A 155 -18.34 -1.88 3.58
N THR A 156 -17.66 -0.93 2.93
CA THR A 156 -17.07 -1.19 1.62
C THR A 156 -15.83 -2.08 1.77
N VAL A 157 -15.53 -2.86 0.73
CA VAL A 157 -14.33 -3.70 0.67
C VAL A 157 -13.03 -2.88 0.70
N GLY A 158 -13.05 -1.62 0.24
CA GLY A 158 -11.88 -0.73 0.30
C GLY A 158 -11.52 -0.31 1.74
N VAL A 159 -10.31 0.22 1.93
CA VAL A 159 -9.88 0.80 3.22
C VAL A 159 -10.04 2.32 3.16
N ALA A 160 -10.69 2.91 4.16
CA ALA A 160 -10.91 4.37 4.18
C ALA A 160 -9.57 5.13 4.21
N GLY A 161 -9.43 6.14 3.35
CA GLY A 161 -8.17 6.89 3.17
C GLY A 161 -7.13 6.17 2.31
N ILE A 162 -7.46 4.99 1.77
CA ILE A 162 -6.65 4.25 0.81
C ILE A 162 -7.39 4.24 -0.52
N PHE A 163 -6.85 4.99 -1.47
CA PHE A 163 -7.54 5.39 -2.69
C PHE A 163 -7.05 4.58 -3.89
N ARG A 164 -7.11 3.25 -3.80
CA ARG A 164 -6.69 2.29 -4.84
C ARG A 164 -7.88 1.53 -5.44
N PRO A 165 -7.69 0.76 -6.53
CA PRO A 165 -8.65 -0.26 -6.92
C PRO A 165 -8.98 -1.20 -5.77
N LEU A 166 -10.20 -1.76 -5.78
CA LEU A 166 -10.65 -2.67 -4.73
C LEU A 166 -9.69 -3.87 -4.61
N PRO A 167 -9.35 -4.29 -3.37
CA PRO A 167 -8.56 -5.48 -3.18
C PRO A 167 -9.26 -6.73 -3.72
N VAL A 168 -8.53 -7.59 -4.41
CA VAL A 168 -9.04 -8.86 -4.94
C VAL A 168 -8.65 -10.07 -4.10
N SER A 169 -7.75 -9.89 -3.14
CA SER A 169 -7.27 -10.92 -2.21
C SER A 169 -7.07 -10.35 -0.81
N ALA A 170 -7.01 -11.24 0.18
CA ALA A 170 -6.65 -10.87 1.55
C ALA A 170 -5.24 -10.27 1.64
N SER A 171 -4.32 -10.68 0.74
CA SER A 171 -2.96 -10.14 0.65
C SER A 171 -2.97 -8.63 0.34
N GLU A 172 -3.77 -8.21 -0.65
CA GLU A 172 -3.93 -6.80 -1.01
C GLU A 172 -4.62 -6.00 0.10
N LYS A 173 -5.70 -6.55 0.67
CA LYS A 173 -6.43 -5.89 1.75
C LYS A 173 -5.56 -5.73 3.01
N ALA A 174 -4.74 -6.73 3.34
CA ALA A 174 -3.80 -6.65 4.46
C ALA A 174 -2.81 -5.48 4.30
N CYS A 175 -2.27 -5.28 3.10
CA CYS A 175 -1.38 -4.14 2.84
C CYS A 175 -2.12 -2.80 2.93
N ASP A 176 -3.35 -2.70 2.42
CA ASP A 176 -4.15 -1.47 2.59
C ASP A 176 -4.42 -1.16 4.08
N VAL A 177 -4.65 -2.19 4.91
CA VAL A 177 -4.84 -2.06 6.36
C VAL A 177 -3.55 -1.58 7.04
N ILE A 178 -2.40 -2.18 6.69
CA ILE A 178 -1.09 -1.79 7.23
C ILE A 178 -0.74 -0.35 6.81
N GLU A 179 -1.00 0.02 5.55
CA GLU A 179 -0.80 1.40 5.11
C GLU A 179 -1.68 2.36 5.90
N ARG A 180 -2.95 2.00 6.14
CA ARG A 180 -3.84 2.86 6.93
C ARG A 180 -3.37 2.99 8.37
N LEU A 181 -2.84 1.92 8.96
CA LEU A 181 -2.18 1.98 10.27
C LEU A 181 -1.00 2.96 10.23
N LEU A 182 -0.11 2.82 9.25
CA LEU A 182 1.08 3.67 9.11
C LEU A 182 0.74 5.13 8.71
N LYS A 183 -0.47 5.44 8.29
CA LYS A 183 -0.92 6.84 8.13
C LYS A 183 -1.51 7.43 9.41
N ASP A 184 -1.74 6.62 10.45
CA ASP A 184 -2.38 7.05 11.68
C ASP A 184 -1.38 7.56 12.72
N GLN A 185 -1.69 8.66 13.43
CA GLN A 185 -0.79 9.25 14.42
C GLN A 185 -0.35 8.26 15.51
N SER A 186 -1.23 7.32 15.87
CA SER A 186 -0.93 6.27 16.86
C SER A 186 0.28 5.40 16.49
N SER A 187 0.64 5.34 15.21
CA SER A 187 1.70 4.50 14.67
C SER A 187 3.07 5.20 14.55
N GLN A 188 3.20 6.46 15.00
CA GLN A 188 4.43 7.26 14.84
C GLN A 188 5.68 6.61 15.43
N ASN A 189 5.48 5.82 16.50
CA ASN A 189 6.55 5.17 17.26
C ASN A 189 6.86 3.74 16.78
N ILE A 190 6.13 3.23 15.78
CA ILE A 190 6.39 1.90 15.23
C ILE A 190 7.73 1.92 14.49
N THR A 191 8.64 1.05 14.92
CA THR A 191 9.97 0.87 14.32
C THR A 191 10.07 -0.43 13.55
N SER A 192 9.26 -1.44 13.86
CA SER A 192 9.13 -2.63 13.00
C SER A 192 7.77 -3.30 13.12
N ILE A 193 7.40 -4.03 12.07
CA ILE A 193 6.25 -4.91 12.03
C ILE A 193 6.70 -6.22 11.39
N ASP A 194 6.60 -7.32 12.13
CA ASP A 194 6.76 -8.67 11.58
C ASP A 194 5.36 -9.28 11.37
N ILE A 195 5.16 -9.98 10.26
CA ILE A 195 3.85 -10.48 9.84
C ILE A 195 3.96 -11.99 9.62
N ASP A 196 3.22 -12.76 10.39
CA ASP A 196 3.22 -14.22 10.32
C ASP A 196 2.40 -14.70 9.10
N GLU A 197 2.29 -16.02 8.90
CA GLU A 197 1.56 -16.57 7.75
C GLU A 197 0.07 -16.26 7.85
N TYR A 198 -0.60 -16.11 6.71
CA TYR A 198 -2.05 -15.93 6.68
C TYR A 198 -2.75 -17.24 7.03
N VAL A 199 -3.59 -17.20 8.06
CA VAL A 199 -4.34 -18.38 8.53
C VAL A 199 -5.79 -18.24 8.09
N THR A 200 -6.31 -19.24 7.36
CA THR A 200 -7.72 -19.24 6.93
C THR A 200 -8.56 -20.00 7.95
N GLU A 201 -9.59 -19.35 8.48
CA GLU A 201 -10.56 -19.93 9.40
C GLU A 201 -11.98 -19.68 8.86
N GLY A 202 -12.61 -20.72 8.30
CA GLY A 202 -13.92 -20.57 7.67
C GLY A 202 -13.87 -19.62 6.46
N ASN A 203 -14.63 -18.53 6.53
CA ASN A 203 -14.67 -17.48 5.49
C ASN A 203 -13.79 -16.27 5.82
N SER A 204 -12.92 -16.39 6.81
CA SER A 204 -12.06 -15.31 7.29
C SER A 204 -10.59 -15.68 7.14
N VAL A 205 -9.78 -14.67 6.87
CA VAL A 205 -8.33 -14.76 6.88
C VAL A 205 -7.81 -13.94 8.06
N TRP A 206 -7.02 -14.57 8.92
CA TRP A 206 -6.36 -13.91 10.05
C TRP A 206 -4.93 -13.55 9.70
N VAL A 207 -4.56 -12.31 10.00
CA VAL A 207 -3.21 -11.78 9.84
C VAL A 207 -2.66 -11.48 11.22
N THR A 208 -1.65 -12.26 11.65
CA THR A 208 -0.97 -12.04 12.94
C THR A 208 0.24 -11.15 12.72
N ILE A 209 0.36 -10.08 13.51
CA ILE A 209 1.45 -9.12 13.43
C ILE A 209 2.09 -8.88 14.80
N LYS A 210 3.41 -8.74 14.78
CA LYS A 210 4.23 -8.34 15.93
C LYS A 210 4.78 -6.95 15.66
N ILE A 211 4.37 -5.97 16.46
CA ILE A 211 4.76 -4.57 16.31
C ILE A 211 5.78 -4.22 17.40
N ASN A 212 6.93 -3.70 17.00
CA ASN A 212 7.89 -3.10 17.91
C ASN A 212 7.81 -1.58 17.82
N CYS A 213 7.78 -0.95 18.99
CA CYS A 213 7.72 0.49 19.15
C CYS A 213 8.95 1.00 19.91
N SER A 214 9.44 2.17 19.53
CA SER A 214 10.54 2.87 20.22
C SER A 214 10.16 3.31 21.64
N SER A 215 8.89 3.65 21.83
CA SER A 215 8.30 4.09 23.08
C SER A 215 6.99 3.37 23.30
N VAL A 216 6.48 3.52 24.50
CA VAL A 216 5.28 2.84 24.95
C VAL A 216 4.07 3.42 24.22
N VAL A 217 3.18 2.54 23.72
CA VAL A 217 1.96 2.94 23.01
C VAL A 217 0.71 2.34 23.64
N GLN A 218 -0.42 3.02 23.45
CA GLN A 218 -1.73 2.51 23.87
C GLN A 218 -2.22 1.45 22.88
N LYS A 219 -2.28 0.19 23.31
CA LYS A 219 -2.73 -0.95 22.49
C LYS A 219 -4.09 -0.73 21.86
N ALA A 220 -5.03 -0.15 22.63
CA ALA A 220 -6.40 0.10 22.19
C ALA A 220 -6.46 1.02 20.95
N ASN A 221 -5.56 2.00 20.84
CA ASN A 221 -5.53 2.92 19.70
C ASN A 221 -5.07 2.18 18.43
N ILE A 222 -4.01 1.38 18.53
CA ILE A 222 -3.52 0.56 17.40
C ILE A 222 -4.60 -0.45 16.97
N ALA A 223 -5.23 -1.13 17.93
CA ALA A 223 -6.29 -2.09 17.66
C ALA A 223 -7.51 -1.44 16.98
N ALA A 224 -7.96 -0.27 17.47
CA ALA A 224 -9.09 0.45 16.88
C ALA A 224 -8.82 0.91 15.44
N VAL A 225 -7.59 1.33 15.13
CA VAL A 225 -7.20 1.70 13.75
C VAL A 225 -7.27 0.48 12.84
N LEU A 226 -6.74 -0.66 13.28
CA LEU A 226 -6.78 -1.92 12.54
C LEU A 226 -8.21 -2.43 12.34
N GLU A 227 -9.04 -2.39 13.37
CA GLU A 227 -10.44 -2.83 13.32
C GLU A 227 -11.24 -1.99 12.32
N LYS A 228 -11.06 -0.66 12.37
CA LYS A 228 -11.68 0.27 11.43
C LYS A 228 -11.20 0.04 10.00
N ALA A 229 -9.90 -0.20 9.79
CA ALA A 229 -9.32 -0.37 8.47
C ALA A 229 -9.67 -1.73 7.84
N ALA A 230 -9.57 -2.81 8.61
CA ALA A 230 -9.86 -4.16 8.16
C ALA A 230 -11.37 -4.36 7.94
N GLY A 231 -12.20 -3.69 8.75
CA GLY A 231 -13.64 -3.89 8.76
C GLY A 231 -14.09 -5.17 9.49
N GLY A 232 -13.14 -5.97 9.97
CA GLY A 232 -13.34 -7.18 10.79
C GLY A 232 -12.80 -7.03 12.21
N ARG A 233 -12.73 -8.14 12.95
CA ARG A 233 -12.30 -8.18 14.36
C ARG A 233 -10.79 -8.02 14.52
N VAL A 234 -10.37 -7.54 15.70
CA VAL A 234 -8.95 -7.51 16.12
C VAL A 234 -8.83 -8.15 17.49
N GLU A 235 -7.85 -9.03 17.66
CA GLU A 235 -7.53 -9.70 18.92
C GLU A 235 -6.10 -9.31 19.36
N ILE A 236 -5.96 -8.85 20.59
CA ILE A 236 -4.66 -8.55 21.21
C ILE A 236 -4.16 -9.83 21.88
N LEU A 237 -2.97 -10.29 21.47
CA LEU A 237 -2.33 -11.52 21.94
C LEU A 237 -1.25 -11.28 23.00
N SER A 238 -0.79 -10.03 23.20
CA SER A 238 0.23 -9.69 24.20
C SER A 238 -0.36 -9.12 25.52
N GLY A 239 0.16 -9.62 26.65
CA GLY A 239 -0.05 -9.06 28.01
C GLY A 239 -1.44 -9.30 28.63
N PRO A 240 -1.65 -8.92 29.91
CA PRO A 240 -2.98 -8.99 30.54
C PRO A 240 -3.98 -8.04 29.85
N PRO A 241 -5.30 -8.32 29.91
CA PRO A 241 -6.33 -7.60 29.15
C PRO A 241 -6.45 -6.10 29.54
N PRO A 242 -7.14 -5.27 28.73
CA PRO A 242 -6.74 -4.70 27.45
C PRO A 242 -6.13 -3.28 27.58
N GLN A 243 -5.72 -2.85 28.78
CA GLN A 243 -5.33 -1.46 29.08
C GLN A 243 -3.84 -1.29 29.42
N GLY A 244 -2.98 -2.11 28.80
CA GLY A 244 -1.55 -2.08 29.02
C GLY A 244 -0.80 -1.20 28.02
N GLU A 245 0.12 -0.41 28.52
CA GLU A 245 1.10 0.36 27.78
C GLU A 245 2.29 -0.59 27.42
N GLU A 246 2.52 -0.90 26.14
CA GLU A 246 3.58 -1.84 25.71
C GLU A 246 4.46 -1.28 24.60
N LYS A 247 5.72 -1.73 24.56
CA LYS A 247 6.66 -1.49 23.46
C LYS A 247 6.63 -2.60 22.40
N LEU A 248 6.12 -3.78 22.75
CA LEU A 248 6.05 -4.94 21.88
C LEU A 248 4.62 -5.45 21.91
N LEU A 249 3.91 -5.32 20.79
CA LEU A 249 2.52 -5.71 20.66
C LEU A 249 2.44 -6.94 19.78
N ASN A 250 1.69 -7.94 20.24
CA ASN A 250 1.30 -9.06 19.40
C ASN A 250 -0.21 -9.00 19.24
N LEU A 251 -0.69 -8.99 18.00
CA LEU A 251 -2.12 -8.89 17.70
C LEU A 251 -2.42 -9.61 16.39
N LYS A 252 -3.67 -10.00 16.20
CA LYS A 252 -4.16 -10.48 14.91
C LYS A 252 -5.42 -9.74 14.50
N PHE A 253 -5.58 -9.51 13.20
CA PHE A 253 -6.78 -8.88 12.64
C PHE A 253 -7.39 -9.75 11.56
N GLU A 254 -8.71 -9.66 11.44
CA GLU A 254 -9.53 -10.46 10.54
C GLU A 254 -9.80 -9.71 9.22
N ILE A 255 -9.61 -10.42 8.11
CA ILE A 255 -10.08 -10.04 6.77
C ILE A 255 -11.18 -11.02 6.38
N ALA A 256 -12.44 -10.56 6.43
CA ALA A 256 -13.60 -11.40 6.15
C ALA A 256 -13.94 -11.44 4.66
N GLY A 257 -14.33 -12.61 4.16
CA GLY A 257 -14.92 -12.79 2.83
C GLY A 257 -13.95 -12.66 1.64
N MET A 258 -12.64 -12.69 1.87
CA MET A 258 -11.63 -12.60 0.81
C MET A 258 -10.72 -13.83 0.83
N PRO A 259 -10.45 -14.45 -0.33
CA PRO A 259 -9.47 -15.53 -0.41
C PRO A 259 -8.05 -14.98 -0.19
N VAL A 260 -7.18 -15.80 0.41
CA VAL A 260 -5.73 -15.51 0.46
C VAL A 260 -5.15 -15.44 -0.95
N GLU A 261 -5.56 -16.38 -1.80
CA GLU A 261 -5.04 -16.58 -3.13
C GLU A 261 -5.87 -15.84 -4.19
N ASN A 262 -5.18 -15.16 -5.09
CA ASN A 262 -5.71 -14.66 -6.34
C ASN A 262 -5.97 -15.85 -7.27
N LYS A 263 -7.23 -16.05 -7.66
CA LYS A 263 -7.65 -17.16 -8.55
C LYS A 263 -7.50 -16.85 -10.04
N GLN A 264 -7.22 -15.59 -10.40
CA GLN A 264 -7.15 -15.12 -11.79
C GLN A 264 -5.74 -14.65 -12.14
N VAL A 265 -4.73 -15.46 -11.78
CA VAL A 265 -3.32 -15.12 -11.99
C VAL A 265 -2.98 -15.15 -13.47
N LYS A 266 -2.30 -14.11 -13.94
CA LYS A 266 -1.72 -14.04 -15.29
C LYS A 266 -0.29 -14.58 -15.24
N PRO A 267 0.12 -15.46 -16.18
CA PRO A 267 1.50 -15.91 -16.23
C PRO A 267 2.44 -14.76 -16.59
N VAL A 268 3.64 -14.78 -16.03
CA VAL A 268 4.72 -13.86 -16.40
C VAL A 268 5.80 -14.62 -17.19
N SER A 269 6.21 -14.07 -18.34
CA SER A 269 7.20 -14.70 -19.22
C SER A 269 8.64 -14.33 -18.88
N ASP A 270 8.89 -13.05 -18.58
CA ASP A 270 10.18 -12.55 -18.07
C ASP A 270 9.94 -11.86 -16.73
N LEU A 271 10.05 -12.63 -15.65
CA LEU A 271 9.84 -12.11 -14.30
C LEU A 271 10.84 -11.01 -13.94
N ARG A 272 12.10 -11.12 -14.40
CA ARG A 272 13.16 -10.19 -14.01
C ARG A 272 12.96 -8.82 -14.66
N GLU A 273 12.67 -8.79 -15.96
CA GLU A 273 12.35 -7.55 -16.66
C GLU A 273 11.07 -6.92 -16.12
N PHE A 274 10.04 -7.74 -15.89
CA PHE A 274 8.77 -7.30 -15.31
C PHE A 274 8.93 -6.63 -13.94
N VAL A 275 9.63 -7.29 -13.01
CA VAL A 275 9.90 -6.76 -11.66
C VAL A 275 10.70 -5.47 -11.75
N LYS A 276 11.72 -5.41 -12.62
CA LYS A 276 12.54 -4.22 -12.81
C LYS A 276 11.71 -3.02 -13.28
N LEU A 277 10.85 -3.22 -14.29
CA LEU A 277 9.99 -2.15 -14.82
C LEU A 277 9.03 -1.61 -13.74
N ILE A 278 8.39 -2.49 -12.98
CA ILE A 278 7.49 -2.06 -11.90
C ILE A 278 8.26 -1.38 -10.77
N ALA A 279 9.46 -1.87 -10.44
CA ALA A 279 10.30 -1.26 -9.43
C ALA A 279 10.69 0.19 -9.79
N GLU A 280 11.05 0.42 -11.05
CA GLU A 280 11.33 1.77 -11.57
C GLU A 280 10.08 2.66 -11.57
N GLU A 281 8.92 2.13 -11.93
CA GLU A 281 7.67 2.90 -11.99
C GLU A 281 7.11 3.26 -10.59
N THR A 282 7.42 2.46 -9.57
CA THR A 282 6.91 2.62 -8.18
C THR A 282 7.94 3.17 -7.21
N ASP A 283 9.13 3.54 -7.71
CA ASP A 283 10.23 4.10 -6.92
C ASP A 283 10.62 3.22 -5.73
N ILE A 284 10.84 1.92 -6.00
CA ILE A 284 11.32 0.96 -5.00
C ILE A 284 12.72 0.46 -5.34
N ALA A 285 13.55 0.22 -4.32
CA ALA A 285 14.88 -0.33 -4.49
C ALA A 285 14.92 -1.79 -4.00
N ILE A 286 15.17 -2.73 -4.90
CA ILE A 286 15.35 -4.15 -4.57
C ILE A 286 16.84 -4.39 -4.35
N SER A 287 17.21 -4.87 -3.15
CA SER A 287 18.60 -5.11 -2.76
C SER A 287 19.03 -6.56 -2.92
N ASP A 288 18.12 -7.50 -2.68
CA ASP A 288 18.40 -8.93 -2.77
C ASP A 288 17.15 -9.70 -3.22
N THR A 289 17.37 -10.90 -3.75
CA THR A 289 16.32 -11.79 -4.24
C THR A 289 16.71 -13.25 -4.01
N GLU A 290 15.92 -13.96 -3.22
CA GLU A 290 16.03 -15.40 -3.02
C GLU A 290 14.89 -16.09 -3.78
N GLU A 291 15.23 -17.01 -4.68
CA GLU A 291 14.25 -17.81 -5.43
C GLU A 291 14.30 -19.26 -4.92
N ARG A 292 13.13 -19.86 -4.69
CA ARG A 292 13.00 -21.31 -4.46
C ARG A 292 12.38 -21.97 -5.67
N ASP A 293 12.82 -23.19 -5.95
CA ASP A 293 12.42 -23.97 -7.13
C ASP A 293 10.89 -23.99 -7.29
N ALA A 294 10.45 -23.89 -8.53
CA ALA A 294 9.04 -23.84 -8.85
C ALA A 294 8.36 -25.20 -8.63
N GLU A 295 7.59 -25.33 -7.55
CA GLU A 295 6.66 -26.45 -7.39
C GLU A 295 5.35 -26.12 -8.11
N ASN A 296 4.85 -27.02 -8.96
CA ASN A 296 3.61 -26.82 -9.72
C ASN A 296 3.57 -25.52 -10.56
N LYS A 297 4.71 -25.10 -11.13
CA LYS A 297 4.89 -23.81 -11.85
C LYS A 297 4.68 -22.55 -10.97
N ILE A 298 4.72 -22.70 -9.65
CA ILE A 298 4.66 -21.58 -8.71
C ILE A 298 6.07 -21.30 -8.22
N LEU A 299 6.64 -20.16 -8.61
CA LEU A 299 7.95 -19.71 -8.14
C LEU A 299 7.77 -18.88 -6.87
N GLU A 300 8.39 -19.30 -5.76
CA GLU A 300 8.48 -18.49 -4.55
C GLU A 300 9.71 -17.58 -4.65
N THR A 301 9.50 -16.28 -4.59
CA THR A 301 10.57 -15.28 -4.60
C THR A 301 10.47 -14.41 -3.36
N THR A 302 11.57 -14.29 -2.63
CA THR A 302 11.72 -13.38 -1.49
C THR A 302 12.57 -12.19 -1.90
N TYR A 303 12.03 -10.98 -1.78
CA TYR A 303 12.73 -9.73 -2.06
C TYR A 303 13.06 -9.00 -0.77
N ASP A 304 14.28 -8.48 -0.69
CA ASP A 304 14.62 -7.42 0.25
C ASP A 304 14.47 -6.07 -0.47
N ILE A 305 13.55 -5.24 0.02
CA ILE A 305 13.14 -3.98 -0.61
C ILE A 305 13.38 -2.81 0.35
N ALA A 306 13.96 -1.72 -0.14
CA ALA A 306 14.01 -0.44 0.53
C ALA A 306 13.03 0.54 -0.13
N VAL A 307 12.18 1.17 0.68
CA VAL A 307 11.20 2.17 0.23
C VAL A 307 11.19 3.38 1.15
N ARG A 308 10.90 4.56 0.61
CA ARG A 308 10.75 5.79 1.41
C ARG A 308 9.51 5.75 2.30
N ASP A 309 8.42 5.25 1.75
CA ASP A 309 7.14 5.11 2.43
C ASP A 309 6.48 3.79 2.04
N PHE A 310 5.57 3.33 2.91
CA PHE A 310 4.86 2.08 2.68
C PHE A 310 3.86 2.16 1.51
N LYS A 311 3.44 3.37 1.12
CA LYS A 311 2.54 3.54 -0.04
C LYS A 311 3.22 3.07 -1.31
N SER A 312 4.50 3.42 -1.54
CA SER A 312 5.26 2.94 -2.70
C SER A 312 5.38 1.41 -2.72
N LEU A 313 5.62 0.77 -1.57
CA LEU A 313 5.63 -0.69 -1.49
C LEU A 313 4.24 -1.28 -1.81
N ASN A 314 3.16 -0.70 -1.30
CA ASN A 314 1.82 -1.18 -1.57
C ASN A 314 1.43 -0.97 -3.05
N ASP A 315 1.88 0.13 -3.68
CA ASP A 315 1.71 0.37 -5.11
C ASP A 315 2.46 -0.67 -5.95
N PHE A 316 3.70 -1.00 -5.57
CA PHE A 316 4.48 -2.09 -6.16
C PHE A 316 3.71 -3.41 -6.08
N LEU A 317 3.31 -3.83 -4.87
CA LEU A 317 2.59 -5.07 -4.64
C LEU A 317 1.26 -5.14 -5.40
N ARG A 318 0.56 -4.01 -5.52
CA ARG A 318 -0.70 -3.94 -6.28
C ARG A 318 -0.49 -4.24 -7.76
N LYS A 319 0.63 -3.83 -8.34
CA LYS A 319 0.98 -4.12 -9.74
C LYS A 319 1.49 -5.55 -9.95
N MET A 320 2.13 -6.13 -8.94
CA MET A 320 2.56 -7.54 -8.96
C MET A 320 1.39 -8.51 -8.78
N SER A 321 0.38 -8.14 -7.98
CA SER A 321 -0.71 -9.02 -7.57
C SER A 321 -1.46 -9.75 -8.70
N PRO A 322 -1.76 -9.13 -9.87
CA PRO A 322 -2.38 -9.86 -10.99
C PRO A 322 -1.54 -11.02 -11.53
N TYR A 323 -0.25 -11.06 -11.24
CA TYR A 323 0.72 -12.07 -11.69
C TYR A 323 1.21 -12.98 -10.57
N ALA A 324 0.70 -12.79 -9.36
CA ALA A 324 1.01 -13.59 -8.18
C ALA A 324 -0.23 -14.32 -7.68
N HIS A 325 -0.05 -15.58 -7.23
CA HIS A 325 -1.07 -16.31 -6.48
C HIS A 325 -1.34 -15.63 -5.14
N LYS A 326 -0.27 -15.24 -4.44
CA LYS A 326 -0.35 -14.49 -3.20
C LYS A 326 0.97 -13.76 -2.99
N PHE A 327 0.95 -12.80 -2.07
CA PHE A 327 2.16 -12.18 -1.57
C PHE A 327 1.98 -11.84 -0.08
N ARG A 328 3.11 -11.68 0.60
CA ARG A 328 3.13 -11.26 1.99
C ARG A 328 4.33 -10.38 2.23
N VAL A 329 4.13 -9.26 2.91
CA VAL A 329 5.23 -8.53 3.53
C VAL A 329 5.56 -9.27 4.82
N ALA A 330 6.67 -10.00 4.88
CA ALA A 330 7.05 -10.81 6.04
C ALA A 330 7.60 -9.96 7.19
N SER A 331 8.33 -8.89 6.86
CA SER A 331 8.80 -7.93 7.87
C SER A 331 8.97 -6.54 7.28
N LEU A 332 8.81 -5.52 8.12
CA LEU A 332 9.11 -4.12 7.87
C LEU A 332 9.95 -3.58 9.01
N LYS A 333 11.06 -2.92 8.72
CA LYS A 333 11.96 -2.32 9.71
C LYS A 333 12.36 -0.92 9.29
N LEU A 334 12.16 0.04 10.19
CA LEU A 334 12.55 1.42 9.99
C LEU A 334 14.08 1.53 10.09
N ALA A 335 14.71 2.20 9.13
CA ALA A 335 16.15 2.39 9.09
C ALA A 335 16.51 3.82 8.65
N TYR A 336 17.68 4.29 9.07
CA TYR A 336 18.29 5.48 8.48
C TYR A 336 19.04 5.10 7.21
N ILE A 337 19.02 5.97 6.21
CA ILE A 337 20.00 5.91 5.11
C ILE A 337 21.37 6.32 5.68
N THR A 338 22.39 5.49 5.46
CA THR A 338 23.75 5.70 5.96
C THR A 338 24.24 7.13 5.71
N GLY A 339 24.71 7.79 6.76
CA GLY A 339 25.22 9.17 6.68
C GLY A 339 24.13 10.25 6.54
N SER A 340 22.85 9.93 6.72
CA SER A 340 21.76 10.90 6.69
C SER A 340 20.73 10.69 7.82
N GLN A 341 19.85 11.67 8.02
CA GLN A 341 18.69 11.54 8.91
C GLN A 341 17.42 11.06 8.18
N THR A 342 17.55 10.73 6.89
CA THR A 342 16.43 10.27 6.07
C THR A 342 16.04 8.86 6.48
N LEU A 343 14.75 8.68 6.78
CA LEU A 343 14.17 7.40 7.16
C LEU A 343 13.65 6.66 5.93
N ILE A 344 13.85 5.34 5.94
CA ILE A 344 13.29 4.40 4.96
C ILE A 344 12.74 3.17 5.68
N TRP A 345 11.85 2.46 5.00
CA TRP A 345 11.45 1.10 5.38
C TRP A 345 12.29 0.08 4.62
N ARG A 346 12.90 -0.83 5.38
CA ARG A 346 13.48 -2.07 4.86
C ARG A 346 12.47 -3.17 5.05
N CYS A 347 12.07 -3.80 3.95
CA CYS A 347 10.98 -4.75 3.91
C CYS A 347 11.48 -6.07 3.35
N LYS A 348 11.06 -7.18 3.96
CA LYS A 348 11.19 -8.52 3.38
C LYS A 348 9.84 -8.93 2.84
N VAL A 349 9.77 -9.24 1.55
CA VAL A 349 8.52 -9.49 0.83
C VAL A 349 8.60 -10.83 0.12
N GLN A 350 7.61 -11.69 0.33
CA GLN A 350 7.49 -12.96 -0.38
C GLN A 350 6.38 -12.86 -1.42
N VAL A 351 6.65 -13.31 -2.63
CA VAL A 351 5.69 -13.35 -3.73
C VAL A 351 5.72 -14.73 -4.39
N PHE A 352 4.54 -15.25 -4.70
CA PHE A 352 4.35 -16.58 -5.29
C PHE A 352 3.85 -16.41 -6.72
N TYR A 353 4.75 -16.42 -7.70
CA TYR A 353 4.43 -16.13 -9.12
C TYR A 353 3.91 -17.35 -9.86
N GLN A 354 2.96 -17.12 -10.76
CA GLN A 354 2.61 -18.11 -11.77
C GLN A 354 3.59 -18.01 -12.95
N MET A 355 4.45 -19.01 -13.10
CA MET A 355 5.32 -19.11 -14.28
C MET A 355 4.53 -19.67 -15.47
N SER A 356 4.88 -19.23 -16.69
CA SER A 356 4.30 -19.69 -17.95
C SER A 356 4.56 -21.17 -18.22
#